data_AF-A0A7C1UD81-F1
#
_entry.id   AF-A0A7C1UD81-F1
#
_cell.length_a   1.000
_cell.length_b   1.000
_cell.length_c   1.000
_cell.angle_alpha   90.00
_cell.angle_beta   90.00
_cell.angle_gamma   90.00
#
_symmetry.space_group_name_H-M   'P 1'
#
loop_
_entity.id
_entity.type
_entity.pdbx_description
1 polymer ?
#
loop_
_entity_poly.entity_id
_entity_poly.type
_entity_poly.pdbx_seq_one_letter_code
_entity_poly.pdbx_strand_id
1 'polypeptide(L)'
;MELSWPMKLRIIAVAAVGTALIYGVAWPLAGASGRLGAIGYNHAVLLAALAFVAGLIGYFVSWPYGREIGILAAPAGLAVWAFRSGTVASVLQLNPTVAQRQGLAASLKFEPILWLVIVAAGFAGVLLGQRIRPSLQLKQTNEEPRSDPSKYLSAVAALAGSAFIAHLLIGKLARDITMPDNILRSVVAQPAIGQIAFAVVVSFGVAAFAVKKLLNVSYVWPAIATVLVTAFSMHTYAKDVPYLAQNWPAVFFDNAAASVLPVQMVAFGALGSVAGFWMAVRYDHWRKHEMK
;
A
#
# COMPACT_ATOMS: atom_id res chain seq x y z
N MET A 1 5.66 -16.32 -15.46
CA MET A 1 6.72 -16.72 -14.53
C MET A 1 6.24 -17.93 -13.77
N GLU A 2 6.87 -19.08 -13.98
CA GLU A 2 6.75 -20.20 -13.04
C GLU A 2 7.46 -19.80 -11.74
N LEU A 3 6.84 -20.09 -10.60
CA LEU A 3 7.40 -19.75 -9.28
C LEU A 3 8.49 -20.78 -8.90
N SER A 4 9.56 -20.83 -9.68
CA SER A 4 10.69 -21.71 -9.43
C SER A 4 11.37 -21.35 -8.11
N TRP A 5 12.05 -22.31 -7.49
CA TRP A 5 12.81 -22.08 -6.26
C TRP A 5 13.78 -20.88 -6.34
N PRO A 6 14.56 -20.72 -7.43
CA PRO A 6 15.41 -19.54 -7.61
C PRO A 6 14.62 -18.22 -7.61
N MET A 7 13.41 -18.20 -8.17
CA MET A 7 12.56 -17.01 -8.18
C MET A 7 12.09 -16.65 -6.76
N LYS A 8 11.66 -17.65 -5.98
CA LYS A 8 11.27 -17.45 -4.58
C LYS A 8 12.42 -16.88 -3.76
N LEU A 9 13.62 -17.42 -3.91
CA LEU A 9 14.82 -16.93 -3.21
C LEU A 9 15.14 -15.47 -3.57
N ARG A 10 14.97 -15.07 -4.84
CA ARG A 10 15.17 -13.67 -5.25
C ARG A 10 14.14 -12.72 -4.64
N ILE A 11 12.87 -13.11 -4.62
CA ILE A 11 11.81 -12.32 -3.97
C ILE A 11 12.14 -12.15 -2.48
N ILE A 12 12.53 -13.22 -1.80
CA ILE A 12 12.93 -13.18 -0.38
C ILE A 12 14.16 -12.29 -0.19
N ALA A 13 15.18 -12.41 -1.03
CA ALA A 13 16.39 -11.60 -0.94
C ALA A 13 16.10 -10.11 -1.14
N VAL A 14 15.26 -9.74 -2.11
CA VAL A 14 14.84 -8.35 -2.33
C VAL A 14 14.02 -7.82 -1.15
N ALA A 15 13.10 -8.63 -0.60
CA ALA A 15 12.36 -8.26 0.59
C ALA A 15 13.29 -8.06 1.81
N ALA A 16 14.33 -8.89 1.94
CA ALA A 16 15.34 -8.78 2.99
C ALA A 16 16.17 -7.50 2.83
N VAL A 17 16.58 -7.12 1.61
CA VAL A 17 17.27 -5.84 1.35
C VAL A 17 16.41 -4.65 1.79
N GLY A 18 15.15 -4.65 1.37
CA GLY A 18 14.17 -3.65 1.77
C GLY A 18 14.03 -3.54 3.29
N THR A 19 13.87 -4.68 3.94
CA THR A 19 13.74 -4.77 5.40
C THR A 19 15.01 -4.28 6.10
N ALA A 20 16.19 -4.70 5.66
CA ALA A 20 17.45 -4.31 6.28
C ALA A 20 17.68 -2.79 6.19
N LEU A 21 17.44 -2.18 5.03
CA LEU A 21 17.70 -0.76 4.81
C LEU A 21 16.60 0.14 5.39
N ILE A 22 15.33 -0.17 5.13
CA ILE A 22 14.23 0.69 5.59
C ILE A 22 13.95 0.43 7.05
N TYR A 23 13.72 -0.81 7.46
CA TYR A 23 13.43 -1.11 8.85
C TYR A 23 14.71 -1.15 9.69
N GLY A 24 15.72 -1.92 9.31
CA GLY A 24 16.94 -2.08 10.12
C GLY A 24 17.71 -0.77 10.38
N VAL A 25 17.84 0.11 9.38
CA VAL A 25 18.60 1.37 9.52
C VAL A 25 17.72 2.53 9.99
N ALA A 26 16.55 2.76 9.40
CA ALA A 26 15.74 3.93 9.75
C ALA A 26 14.85 3.74 10.99
N TRP A 27 14.49 2.52 11.39
CA TRP A 27 13.64 2.30 12.57
C TRP A 27 14.30 2.74 13.89
N PRO A 28 15.59 2.44 14.16
CA PRO A 28 16.27 2.95 15.35
C PRO A 28 16.31 4.48 15.40
N LEU A 29 16.35 5.12 14.24
CA LEU A 29 16.37 6.58 14.08
C LEU A 29 14.96 7.21 14.18
N ALA A 30 13.91 6.39 14.13
CA ALA A 30 12.53 6.84 14.26
C ALA A 30 12.25 7.26 15.72
N GLY A 31 11.88 8.53 15.89
CA GLY A 31 11.34 9.03 17.14
C GLY A 31 9.98 8.39 17.49
N ALA A 32 9.43 8.77 18.66
CA ALA A 32 8.16 8.22 19.14
C ALA A 32 7.00 8.36 18.12
N SER A 33 6.92 9.50 17.42
CA SER A 33 5.95 9.73 16.34
C SER A 33 6.14 8.78 15.16
N GLY A 34 7.39 8.58 14.71
CA GLY A 34 7.71 7.66 13.61
C GLY A 34 7.33 6.21 13.90
N ARG A 35 7.42 5.79 15.17
CA ARG A 35 6.98 4.47 15.63
C ARG A 35 5.47 4.33 15.74
N LEU A 36 4.75 5.45 15.84
CA LEU A 36 3.29 5.48 15.74
C LEU A 36 2.80 5.56 14.28
N GLY A 37 3.73 5.56 13.32
CA GLY A 37 3.41 5.64 11.91
C GLY A 37 3.21 7.06 11.40
N ALA A 38 3.64 8.09 12.14
CA ALA A 38 3.67 9.49 11.72
C ALA A 38 5.10 9.96 11.44
N ILE A 39 5.42 10.34 10.20
CA ILE A 39 6.78 10.73 9.82
C ILE A 39 6.95 12.25 9.72
N GLY A 40 7.98 12.78 10.41
CA GLY A 40 8.47 14.15 10.19
C GLY A 40 9.30 14.29 8.91
N TYR A 41 9.37 15.50 8.36
CA TYR A 41 10.00 15.77 7.06
C TYR A 41 11.43 15.23 6.92
N ASN A 42 12.30 15.45 7.92
CA ASN A 42 13.69 14.98 7.88
C ASN A 42 13.80 13.46 7.80
N HIS A 43 12.94 12.74 8.53
CA HIS A 43 12.88 11.28 8.48
C HIS A 43 12.29 10.79 7.15
N ALA A 44 11.34 11.53 6.55
CA ALA A 44 10.81 11.20 5.23
C ALA A 44 11.90 11.24 4.15
N VAL A 45 12.77 12.25 4.18
CA VAL A 45 13.89 12.38 3.24
C VAL A 45 14.87 11.22 3.39
N LEU A 46 15.24 10.87 4.63
CA LEU A 46 16.10 9.71 4.90
C LEU A 46 15.47 8.41 4.38
N LEU A 47 14.18 8.19 4.66
CA LEU A 47 13.47 6.99 4.21
C LEU A 47 13.33 6.93 2.69
N ALA A 48 13.10 8.06 2.02
CA ALA A 48 13.08 8.11 0.57
C ALA A 48 14.44 7.76 -0.03
N ALA A 49 15.54 8.26 0.56
CA ALA A 49 16.90 7.91 0.13
C ALA A 49 17.20 6.42 0.35
N LEU A 50 16.84 5.87 1.51
CA LEU A 50 17.02 4.45 1.80
C LEU A 50 16.14 3.56 0.91
N ALA A 51 14.91 3.97 0.64
CA ALA A 51 14.02 3.27 -0.29
C ALA A 51 14.60 3.26 -1.70
N PHE A 52 15.12 4.39 -2.18
CA PHE A 52 15.81 4.49 -3.46
C PHE A 52 17.00 3.52 -3.54
N VAL A 53 17.88 3.53 -2.53
CA VAL A 53 19.01 2.60 -2.45
C VAL A 53 18.55 1.14 -2.39
N ALA A 54 17.49 0.84 -1.63
CA ALA A 54 16.93 -0.50 -1.53
C ALA A 54 16.37 -1.00 -2.87
N GLY A 55 15.70 -0.14 -3.63
CA GLY A 55 15.25 -0.46 -4.99
C GLY A 55 16.41 -0.72 -5.95
N LEU A 56 17.45 0.12 -5.90
CA LEU A 56 18.65 -0.03 -6.72
C LEU A 56 19.37 -1.36 -6.43
N ILE A 57 19.60 -1.68 -5.16
CA ILE A 57 20.21 -2.96 -4.76
C ILE A 57 19.28 -4.12 -5.10
N GLY A 58 17.97 -3.96 -4.86
CA GLY A 58 16.96 -4.96 -5.18
C GLY A 58 16.95 -5.35 -6.65
N TYR A 59 17.18 -4.39 -7.56
CA TYR A 59 17.35 -4.65 -8.99
C TYR A 59 18.51 -5.61 -9.27
N PHE A 60 19.69 -5.37 -8.68
CA PHE A 60 20.87 -6.21 -8.91
C PHE A 60 20.76 -7.57 -8.22
N VAL A 61 20.19 -7.62 -7.01
CA VAL A 61 19.98 -8.88 -6.26
C VAL A 61 19.03 -9.83 -6.99
N SER A 62 18.05 -9.30 -7.71
CA SER A 62 17.07 -10.11 -8.46
C SER A 62 17.41 -10.34 -9.93
N TRP A 63 18.61 -9.96 -10.37
CA TRP A 63 19.07 -10.12 -11.75
C TRP A 63 18.91 -11.56 -12.29
N PRO A 64 18.40 -11.79 -13.52
CA PRO A 64 18.00 -10.79 -14.53
C PRO A 64 16.59 -10.18 -14.38
N TYR A 65 15.79 -10.57 -13.40
CA TYR A 65 14.40 -10.07 -13.20
C TYR A 65 14.35 -8.83 -12.30
N GLY A 66 15.40 -8.00 -12.39
CA GLY A 66 15.62 -6.84 -11.53
C GLY A 66 14.47 -5.85 -11.57
N ARG A 67 13.91 -5.62 -12.77
CA ARG A 67 12.84 -4.65 -12.99
C ARG A 67 11.53 -5.12 -12.37
N GLU A 68 11.21 -6.41 -12.50
CA GLU A 68 9.97 -6.97 -12.00
C GLU A 68 10.02 -7.12 -10.49
N ILE A 69 11.11 -7.68 -9.93
CA ILE A 69 11.16 -8.09 -8.53
C ILE A 69 11.69 -6.96 -7.64
N GLY A 70 12.66 -6.17 -8.12
CA GLY A 70 13.32 -5.13 -7.35
C GLY A 70 12.35 -4.09 -6.76
N ILE A 71 11.22 -3.85 -7.42
CA ILE A 71 10.17 -2.92 -6.95
C ILE A 71 9.58 -3.34 -5.60
N LEU A 72 9.70 -4.62 -5.20
CA LEU A 72 9.21 -5.10 -3.91
C LEU A 72 10.06 -4.63 -2.73
N ALA A 73 11.30 -4.18 -2.94
CA ALA A 73 12.21 -3.82 -1.86
C ALA A 73 11.60 -2.76 -0.93
N ALA A 74 11.17 -1.62 -1.49
CA ALA A 74 10.63 -0.54 -0.68
C ALA A 74 9.31 -0.90 0.02
N PRO A 75 8.29 -1.44 -0.67
CA PRO A 75 7.06 -1.90 -0.02
C PRO A 75 7.28 -2.97 1.05
N ALA A 76 8.22 -3.91 0.86
CA ALA A 76 8.51 -4.95 1.85
C ALA A 76 9.12 -4.37 3.13
N GLY A 77 10.11 -3.47 3.00
CA GLY A 77 10.68 -2.79 4.15
C GLY A 77 9.67 -1.93 4.91
N LEU A 78 8.82 -1.20 4.17
CA LEU A 78 7.71 -0.45 4.74
C LEU A 78 6.63 -1.33 5.36
N ALA A 79 6.42 -2.55 4.85
CA ALA A 79 5.45 -3.48 5.43
C ALA A 79 5.89 -3.95 6.82
N VAL A 80 7.19 -4.19 7.03
CA VAL A 80 7.73 -4.49 8.37
C VAL A 80 7.59 -3.27 9.28
N TRP A 81 7.90 -2.07 8.78
CA TRP A 81 7.65 -0.82 9.51
C TRP A 81 6.18 -0.68 9.92
N ALA A 82 5.26 -0.89 8.98
CA ALA A 82 3.83 -0.80 9.19
C ALA A 82 3.33 -1.82 10.23
N PHE A 83 3.85 -3.05 10.18
CA PHE A 83 3.48 -4.11 11.12
C PHE A 83 3.96 -3.83 12.54
N ARG A 84 5.07 -3.10 12.68
CA ARG A 84 5.65 -2.70 13.98
C ARG A 84 5.17 -1.34 14.47
N SER A 85 4.46 -0.59 13.61
CA SER A 85 3.84 0.68 13.99
C SER A 85 2.65 0.48 14.92
N GLY A 86 2.24 1.56 15.60
CA GLY A 86 1.08 1.56 16.49
C GLY A 86 -0.26 1.31 15.78
N THR A 87 -1.36 1.60 16.47
CA THR A 87 -2.73 1.54 15.94
C THR A 87 -3.33 2.93 15.84
N VAL A 88 -4.33 3.13 14.98
CA VAL A 88 -5.06 4.40 14.93
C VAL A 88 -5.65 4.72 16.31
N ALA A 89 -6.19 3.71 17.00
CA ALA A 89 -6.67 3.84 18.37
C ALA A 89 -5.61 4.39 19.35
N SER A 90 -4.36 3.92 19.27
CA SER A 90 -3.27 4.44 20.13
C SER A 90 -2.95 5.91 19.85
N VAL A 91 -3.04 6.34 18.59
CA VAL A 91 -2.80 7.75 18.22
C VAL A 91 -3.98 8.62 18.67
N LEU A 92 -5.22 8.11 18.61
CA LEU A 92 -6.41 8.79 19.11
C LEU A 92 -6.41 8.91 20.64
N GLN A 93 -5.88 7.94 21.37
CA GLN A 93 -5.75 7.99 22.83
C GLN A 93 -4.78 9.10 23.28
N LEU A 94 -3.75 9.39 22.48
CA LEU A 94 -2.85 10.54 22.71
C LEU A 94 -3.48 11.89 22.37
N ASN A 95 -4.64 11.88 21.71
CA ASN A 95 -5.36 13.06 21.24
C ASN A 95 -6.83 13.00 21.74
N PRO A 96 -7.07 13.10 23.06
CA PRO A 96 -8.34 12.71 23.66
C PRO A 96 -9.53 13.61 23.28
N THR A 97 -9.30 14.90 22.99
CA THR A 97 -10.40 15.84 22.73
C THR A 97 -10.94 15.76 21.30
N VAL A 98 -12.20 16.13 21.09
CA VAL A 98 -12.85 16.18 19.77
C VAL A 98 -12.02 16.99 18.77
N ALA A 99 -11.57 18.19 19.15
CA ALA A 99 -10.77 19.06 18.30
C ALA A 99 -9.43 18.43 17.91
N GLN A 100 -8.74 17.77 18.84
CA GLN A 100 -7.49 17.07 18.56
C GLN A 100 -7.70 15.88 17.62
N ARG A 101 -8.76 15.09 17.80
CA ARG A 101 -9.08 13.97 16.91
C ARG A 101 -9.44 14.43 15.49
N GLN A 102 -10.17 15.54 15.35
CA GLN A 102 -10.47 16.13 14.05
C GLN A 102 -9.22 16.67 13.36
N GLY A 103 -8.35 17.36 14.11
CA GLY A 103 -7.05 17.81 13.61
C GLY A 103 -6.16 16.63 13.17
N LEU A 104 -6.15 15.54 13.94
CA LEU A 104 -5.45 14.31 13.59
C LEU A 104 -6.00 13.70 12.30
N ALA A 105 -7.32 13.53 12.19
CA ALA A 105 -7.95 12.98 10.99
C ALA A 105 -7.64 13.82 9.73
N ALA A 106 -7.61 15.15 9.87
CA ALA A 106 -7.21 16.06 8.80
C ALA A 106 -5.74 15.89 8.39
N SER A 107 -4.83 15.62 9.33
CA SER A 107 -3.42 15.33 9.05
C SER A 107 -3.24 13.96 8.38
N LEU A 108 -3.83 12.90 8.96
CA LEU A 108 -3.75 11.52 8.47
C LEU A 108 -4.33 11.36 7.06
N LYS A 109 -5.24 12.25 6.64
CA LYS A 109 -5.82 12.28 5.29
C LYS A 109 -4.75 12.45 4.20
N PHE A 110 -3.69 13.23 4.45
CA PHE A 110 -2.67 13.56 3.45
C PHE A 110 -1.37 12.79 3.63
N GLU A 111 -1.15 12.22 4.81
CA GLU A 111 0.04 11.44 5.11
C GLU A 111 0.34 10.28 4.13
N PRO A 112 -0.65 9.54 3.59
CA PRO A 112 -0.41 8.50 2.58
C PRO A 112 0.40 8.98 1.37
N ILE A 113 0.32 10.27 1.03
CA ILE A 113 1.09 10.85 -0.08
C ILE A 113 2.60 10.75 0.21
N LEU A 114 3.03 11.05 1.44
CA LEU A 114 4.43 10.95 1.84
C LEU A 114 4.92 9.51 1.77
N TRP A 115 4.13 8.58 2.29
CA TRP A 115 4.45 7.14 2.22
C TRP A 115 4.51 6.64 0.78
N LEU A 116 3.62 7.12 -0.10
CA LEU A 116 3.63 6.77 -1.51
C LEU A 116 4.86 7.33 -2.24
N VAL A 117 5.31 8.54 -1.88
CA VAL A 117 6.57 9.11 -2.39
C VAL A 117 7.77 8.25 -2.01
N ILE A 118 7.80 7.69 -0.79
CA ILE A 118 8.86 6.75 -0.37
C ILE A 118 8.82 5.46 -1.21
N VAL A 119 7.64 4.90 -1.48
CA VAL A 119 7.50 3.75 -2.40
C VAL A 119 7.97 4.11 -3.81
N ALA A 120 7.59 5.28 -4.32
CA ALA A 120 7.98 5.76 -5.63
C ALA A 120 9.51 5.97 -5.74
N ALA A 121 10.16 6.44 -4.67
CA ALA A 121 11.62 6.55 -4.60
C ALA A 121 12.29 5.17 -4.75
N GLY A 122 11.73 4.13 -4.12
CA GLY A 122 12.18 2.76 -4.33
C GLY A 122 12.04 2.29 -5.77
N PHE A 123 10.92 2.60 -6.44
CA PHE A 123 10.76 2.27 -7.86
C PHE A 123 11.75 3.04 -8.74
N ALA A 124 12.04 4.31 -8.41
CA ALA A 124 13.05 5.10 -9.11
C ALA A 124 14.45 4.49 -8.99
N GLY A 125 14.80 3.91 -7.84
CA GLY A 125 16.06 3.17 -7.65
C GLY A 125 16.18 1.97 -8.59
N VAL A 126 15.09 1.21 -8.76
CA VAL A 126 15.03 0.08 -9.72
C VAL A 126 15.24 0.56 -11.15
N LEU A 127 14.61 1.68 -11.53
CA LEU A 127 14.78 2.27 -12.87
C LEU A 127 16.21 2.73 -13.12
N LEU A 128 16.89 3.29 -12.11
CA LEU A 128 18.32 3.60 -12.22
C LEU A 128 19.15 2.32 -12.44
N GLY A 129 18.88 1.25 -11.69
CA GLY A 129 19.54 -0.04 -11.88
C GLY A 129 19.36 -0.57 -13.30
N GLN A 130 18.15 -0.46 -13.84
CA GLN A 130 17.84 -0.81 -15.24
C GLN A 130 18.64 0.02 -16.23
N ARG A 131 18.81 1.32 -15.98
CA ARG A 131 19.59 2.21 -16.84
C ARG A 131 21.09 1.90 -16.81
N ILE A 132 21.62 1.52 -15.66
CA ILE A 132 23.03 1.12 -15.50
C ILE A 132 23.32 -0.19 -16.23
N ARG A 133 22.45 -1.19 -16.06
CA ARG A 133 22.60 -2.49 -16.71
C ARG A 133 21.26 -2.99 -17.21
N PRO A 134 20.94 -2.87 -18.51
CA PRO A 134 19.68 -3.35 -19.07
C PRO A 134 19.59 -4.89 -19.01
N SER A 135 18.50 -5.43 -18.48
CA SER A 135 18.25 -6.88 -18.46
C SER A 135 17.97 -7.40 -19.88
N LEU A 136 18.70 -8.43 -20.31
CA LEU A 136 18.64 -9.02 -21.66
C LEU A 136 17.27 -9.65 -22.03
N GLN A 137 16.40 -9.94 -21.06
CA GLN A 137 15.13 -10.67 -21.30
C GLN A 137 13.91 -9.78 -21.57
N LEU A 138 14.02 -8.45 -21.49
CA LEU A 138 12.87 -7.54 -21.62
C LEU A 138 12.71 -7.01 -23.04
N LYS A 139 12.53 -7.92 -24.00
CA LYS A 139 11.78 -7.63 -25.23
C LYS A 139 10.31 -8.03 -25.00
N GLN A 140 9.72 -7.61 -23.87
CA GLN A 140 8.26 -7.61 -23.77
C GLN A 140 7.77 -6.49 -24.67
N THR A 141 7.08 -6.92 -25.73
CA THR A 141 6.28 -6.14 -26.67
C THR A 141 5.90 -4.80 -26.05
N ASN A 142 6.62 -3.75 -26.45
CA ASN A 142 6.07 -2.41 -26.44
C ASN A 142 4.86 -2.50 -27.39
N GLU A 143 3.70 -2.90 -26.88
CA GLU A 143 2.47 -2.43 -27.49
C GLU A 143 2.58 -0.92 -27.39
N GLU A 144 2.76 -0.28 -28.56
CA GLU A 144 2.82 1.16 -28.65
C GLU A 144 1.68 1.72 -27.81
N PRO A 145 1.96 2.67 -26.92
CA PRO A 145 0.92 3.27 -26.13
C PRO A 145 0.05 4.05 -27.12
N ARG A 146 -1.05 3.48 -27.62
CA ARG A 146 -2.03 4.17 -28.50
C ARG A 146 -2.41 5.50 -27.87
N SER A 147 -1.97 6.63 -28.44
CA SER A 147 -2.30 7.98 -27.98
C SER A 147 -3.77 8.26 -28.26
N ASP A 148 -4.63 7.68 -27.43
CA ASP A 148 -6.07 7.70 -27.57
C ASP A 148 -6.62 8.33 -26.29
N PRO A 149 -7.55 9.31 -26.36
CA PRO A 149 -8.29 9.84 -25.21
C PRO A 149 -8.80 8.77 -24.24
N SER A 150 -9.02 7.54 -24.74
CA SER A 150 -9.30 6.33 -23.94
C SER A 150 -8.28 6.02 -22.83
N LYS A 151 -7.02 6.47 -22.94
CA LYS A 151 -5.98 6.28 -21.90
C LYS A 151 -6.23 7.07 -20.63
N TYR A 152 -6.64 8.33 -20.75
CA TYR A 152 -6.95 9.14 -19.57
C TYR A 152 -8.20 8.61 -18.88
N LEU A 153 -9.20 8.19 -19.68
CA LEU A 153 -10.38 7.54 -19.16
C LEU A 153 -10.06 6.21 -18.46
N SER A 154 -9.17 5.38 -19.03
CA SER A 154 -8.77 4.11 -18.42
C SER A 154 -7.92 4.31 -17.16
N ALA A 155 -7.08 5.35 -17.11
CA ALA A 155 -6.35 5.75 -15.91
C ALA A 155 -7.29 6.20 -14.78
N VAL A 156 -8.24 7.08 -15.09
CA VAL A 156 -9.26 7.54 -14.13
C VAL A 156 -10.13 6.39 -13.65
N ALA A 157 -10.60 5.54 -14.58
CA ALA A 157 -11.38 4.35 -14.25
C ALA A 157 -10.58 3.34 -13.41
N ALA A 158 -9.28 3.15 -13.71
CA ALA A 158 -8.40 2.29 -12.92
C ALA A 158 -8.24 2.82 -11.50
N LEU A 159 -8.03 4.13 -11.35
CA LEU A 159 -7.85 4.77 -10.05
C LEU A 159 -9.13 4.72 -9.22
N ALA A 160 -10.25 5.20 -9.78
CA ALA A 160 -11.54 5.24 -9.10
C ALA A 160 -12.07 3.82 -8.80
N GLY A 161 -11.96 2.91 -9.78
CA GLY A 161 -12.34 1.51 -9.62
C GLY A 161 -11.50 0.79 -8.57
N SER A 162 -10.19 1.03 -8.53
CA SER A 162 -9.33 0.46 -7.49
C SER A 162 -9.68 0.98 -6.10
N ALA A 163 -9.90 2.29 -5.96
CA ALA A 163 -10.27 2.89 -4.68
C ALA A 163 -11.61 2.34 -4.19
N PHE A 164 -12.60 2.21 -5.09
CA PHE A 164 -13.91 1.65 -4.76
C PHE A 164 -13.83 0.18 -4.35
N ILE A 165 -13.20 -0.67 -5.15
CA ILE A 165 -13.03 -2.10 -4.84
C ILE A 165 -12.29 -2.26 -3.52
N ALA A 166 -11.17 -1.56 -3.35
CA ALA A 166 -10.36 -1.68 -2.15
C ALA A 166 -11.09 -1.20 -0.90
N HIS A 167 -11.77 -0.06 -0.95
CA HIS A 167 -12.52 0.47 0.20
C HIS A 167 -13.64 -0.50 0.63
N LEU A 168 -14.40 -1.05 -0.32
CA LEU A 168 -15.45 -2.03 -0.02
C LEU A 168 -14.88 -3.32 0.60
N LEU A 169 -13.81 -3.86 0.02
CA LEU A 169 -13.21 -5.09 0.51
C LEU A 169 -12.54 -4.90 1.86
N ILE A 170 -11.84 -3.79 2.10
CA ILE A 170 -11.27 -3.47 3.41
C ILE A 170 -12.38 -3.36 4.45
N GLY A 171 -13.49 -2.69 4.11
CA GLY A 171 -14.65 -2.57 4.99
C GLY A 171 -15.25 -3.92 5.43
N LYS A 172 -15.06 -4.99 4.66
CA LYS A 172 -15.50 -6.35 4.99
C LYS A 172 -14.40 -7.19 5.64
N LEU A 173 -13.19 -7.18 5.10
CA LEU A 173 -12.08 -8.04 5.51
C LEU A 173 -11.38 -7.55 6.77
N ALA A 174 -11.29 -6.23 6.97
CA ALA A 174 -10.75 -5.62 8.18
C ALA A 174 -11.82 -5.44 9.27
N ARG A 175 -13.02 -5.99 9.08
CA ARG A 175 -14.10 -5.87 10.04
C ARG A 175 -13.84 -6.76 11.25
N ASP A 176 -13.66 -6.14 12.41
CA ASP A 176 -13.59 -6.83 13.70
C ASP A 176 -14.96 -6.76 14.41
N ILE A 177 -14.98 -6.89 15.73
CA ILE A 177 -16.17 -6.75 16.59
C ILE A 177 -16.96 -5.53 16.16
N THR A 178 -18.17 -5.80 15.67
CA THR A 178 -19.10 -4.78 15.21
C THR A 178 -20.20 -4.63 16.25
N MET A 179 -20.42 -3.42 16.72
CA MET A 179 -21.49 -3.12 17.67
C MET A 179 -22.58 -2.30 16.97
N PRO A 180 -23.87 -2.59 17.23
CA PRO A 180 -24.96 -1.80 16.69
C PRO A 180 -24.93 -0.39 17.28
N ASP A 181 -25.25 0.60 16.46
CA ASP A 181 -25.30 2.00 16.85
C ASP A 181 -26.54 2.68 16.26
N ASN A 182 -27.21 3.52 17.04
CA ASN A 182 -28.50 4.11 16.64
C ASN A 182 -28.36 5.21 15.58
N ILE A 183 -27.18 5.83 15.45
CA ILE A 183 -26.92 6.94 14.52
C ILE A 183 -26.10 6.46 13.32
N LEU A 184 -25.02 5.73 13.58
CA LEU A 184 -24.08 5.24 12.56
C LEU A 184 -24.46 3.87 11.99
N ARG A 185 -25.58 3.28 12.45
CA ARG A 185 -26.03 1.89 12.21
C ARG A 185 -25.13 0.83 12.86
N SER A 186 -23.82 0.98 12.72
CA SER A 186 -22.85 0.12 13.38
C SER A 186 -21.50 0.79 13.50
N VAL A 187 -20.79 0.53 14.60
CA VAL A 187 -19.38 0.87 14.76
C VAL A 187 -18.53 -0.40 14.76
N VAL A 188 -17.27 -0.29 14.36
CA VAL A 188 -16.34 -1.42 14.26
C VAL A 188 -15.14 -1.16 15.15
N ALA A 189 -14.75 -2.14 15.95
CA ALA A 189 -13.55 -2.09 16.78
C ALA A 189 -12.27 -2.14 15.93
N GLN A 190 -11.17 -1.61 16.47
CA GLN A 190 -9.83 -1.66 15.87
C GLN A 190 -9.43 -3.13 15.60
N PRO A 191 -9.28 -3.54 14.33
CA PRO A 191 -8.82 -4.88 13.99
C PRO A 191 -7.36 -5.08 14.38
N ALA A 192 -7.01 -6.35 14.62
CA ALA A 192 -5.63 -6.76 14.82
C ALA A 192 -4.76 -6.45 13.58
N ILE A 193 -3.47 -6.15 13.80
CA ILE A 193 -2.52 -5.77 12.73
C ILE A 193 -2.41 -6.83 11.62
N GLY A 194 -2.48 -8.11 11.97
CA GLY A 194 -2.45 -9.21 10.99
C GLY A 194 -3.68 -9.21 10.08
N GLN A 195 -4.86 -8.88 10.63
CA GLN A 195 -6.10 -8.75 9.87
C GLN A 195 -6.05 -7.52 8.96
N ILE A 196 -5.50 -6.39 9.41
CA ILE A 196 -5.27 -5.21 8.58
C ILE A 196 -4.35 -5.56 7.40
N ALA A 197 -3.20 -6.20 7.68
CA ALA A 197 -2.25 -6.59 6.65
C ALA A 197 -2.91 -7.50 5.60
N PHE A 198 -3.64 -8.52 6.04
CA PHE A 198 -4.38 -9.41 5.15
C PHE A 198 -5.43 -8.65 4.33
N ALA A 199 -6.30 -7.86 4.99
CA ALA A 199 -7.38 -7.14 4.35
C ALA A 199 -6.87 -6.18 3.28
N VAL A 200 -5.84 -5.39 3.57
CA VAL A 200 -5.27 -4.42 2.63
C VAL A 200 -4.57 -5.13 1.47
N VAL A 201 -3.71 -6.13 1.73
CA VAL A 201 -3.02 -6.89 0.66
C VAL A 201 -4.05 -7.54 -0.29
N VAL A 202 -5.05 -8.22 0.25
CA VAL A 202 -6.08 -8.91 -0.57
C VAL A 202 -6.91 -7.91 -1.35
N SER A 203 -7.34 -6.81 -0.72
CA SER A 203 -8.19 -5.80 -1.36
C SER A 203 -7.50 -5.13 -2.54
N PHE A 204 -6.25 -4.71 -2.37
CA PHE A 204 -5.46 -4.13 -3.47
C PHE A 204 -4.99 -5.18 -4.48
N GLY A 205 -4.81 -6.44 -4.07
CA GLY A 205 -4.56 -7.56 -4.97
C GLY A 205 -5.74 -7.82 -5.92
N VAL A 206 -6.96 -7.86 -5.39
CA VAL A 206 -8.18 -8.00 -6.20
C VAL A 206 -8.37 -6.80 -7.12
N ALA A 207 -8.18 -5.58 -6.61
CA ALA A 207 -8.27 -4.35 -7.41
C ALA A 207 -7.26 -4.35 -8.58
N ALA A 208 -5.99 -4.66 -8.31
CA ALA A 208 -4.96 -4.70 -9.35
C ALA A 208 -5.18 -5.83 -10.36
N PHE A 209 -5.66 -6.99 -9.90
CA PHE A 209 -6.06 -8.07 -10.80
C PHE A 209 -7.17 -7.61 -11.77
N ALA A 210 -8.23 -7.00 -11.23
CA ALA A 210 -9.37 -6.51 -12.02
C ALA A 210 -8.95 -5.41 -13.01
N VAL A 211 -8.19 -4.41 -12.57
CA VAL A 211 -7.70 -3.33 -13.43
C VAL A 211 -6.78 -3.85 -14.54
N LYS A 212 -5.88 -4.80 -14.24
CA LYS A 212 -5.04 -5.41 -15.27
C LYS A 212 -5.89 -6.19 -16.27
N LYS A 213 -6.92 -6.91 -15.83
CA LYS A 213 -7.80 -7.71 -16.71
C LYS A 213 -8.71 -6.86 -17.58
N LEU A 214 -9.34 -5.85 -17.01
CA LEU A 214 -10.39 -5.09 -17.66
C LEU A 214 -9.84 -3.92 -18.46
N LEU A 215 -8.76 -3.29 -17.98
CA LEU A 215 -8.23 -2.05 -18.55
C LEU A 215 -6.81 -2.23 -19.14
N ASN A 216 -6.16 -3.37 -18.91
CA ASN A 216 -4.76 -3.63 -19.31
C ASN A 216 -3.74 -2.62 -18.72
N VAL A 217 -4.06 -2.03 -17.58
CA VAL A 217 -3.26 -1.00 -16.92
C VAL A 217 -2.31 -1.59 -15.86
N SER A 218 -1.24 -0.86 -15.50
CA SER A 218 -0.22 -1.30 -14.54
C SER A 218 -0.68 -1.22 -13.08
N TYR A 219 0.06 -1.91 -12.19
CA TYR A 219 -0.16 -1.91 -10.73
C TYR A 219 0.03 -0.53 -10.05
N VAL A 220 0.55 0.46 -10.77
CA VAL A 220 0.79 1.82 -10.24
C VAL A 220 -0.52 2.50 -9.83
N TRP A 221 -1.59 2.31 -10.60
CA TRP A 221 -2.88 2.95 -10.31
C TRP A 221 -3.57 2.39 -9.06
N PRO A 222 -3.66 1.07 -8.88
CA PRO A 222 -4.05 0.49 -7.58
C PRO A 222 -3.17 0.96 -6.42
N ALA A 223 -1.85 1.09 -6.60
CA ALA A 223 -0.98 1.59 -5.55
C ALA A 223 -1.27 3.07 -5.19
N ILE A 224 -1.53 3.93 -6.18
CA ILE A 224 -1.94 5.33 -5.96
C ILE A 224 -3.32 5.39 -5.27
N ALA A 225 -4.22 4.46 -5.58
CA ALA A 225 -5.56 4.42 -5.00
C ALA A 225 -5.55 4.26 -3.45
N THR A 226 -4.46 3.78 -2.85
CA THR A 226 -4.27 3.78 -1.38
C THR A 226 -4.48 5.16 -0.76
N VAL A 227 -4.03 6.23 -1.43
CA VAL A 227 -4.23 7.61 -0.98
C VAL A 227 -5.70 7.99 -0.96
N LEU A 228 -6.45 7.62 -2.00
CA LEU A 228 -7.88 7.92 -2.10
C LEU A 228 -8.69 7.16 -1.04
N VAL A 229 -8.39 5.88 -0.81
CA VAL A 229 -9.06 5.07 0.21
C VAL A 229 -8.85 5.69 1.59
N THR A 230 -7.60 6.02 1.95
CA THR A 230 -7.33 6.66 3.25
C THR A 230 -7.99 8.03 3.33
N ALA A 231 -7.87 8.85 2.29
CA ALA A 231 -8.40 10.21 2.33
C ALA A 231 -9.93 10.23 2.45
N PHE A 232 -10.62 9.30 1.78
CA PHE A 232 -12.06 9.12 1.91
C PHE A 232 -12.43 8.62 3.31
N SER A 233 -11.76 7.58 3.80
CA SER A 233 -12.08 6.96 5.11
C SER A 233 -11.83 7.91 6.29
N MET A 234 -10.75 8.71 6.23
CA MET A 234 -10.47 9.73 7.25
C MET A 234 -11.43 10.91 7.16
N HIS A 235 -11.92 11.23 5.95
CA HIS A 235 -12.91 12.28 5.76
C HIS A 235 -14.28 11.90 6.30
N THR A 236 -14.71 10.64 6.16
CA THR A 236 -15.95 10.16 6.79
C THR A 236 -15.78 10.12 8.31
N TYR A 237 -14.70 9.53 8.79
CA TYR A 237 -14.40 9.45 10.22
C TYR A 237 -14.41 10.83 10.89
N ALA A 238 -13.76 11.83 10.29
CA ALA A 238 -13.69 13.20 10.84
C ALA A 238 -15.07 13.85 11.07
N LYS A 239 -16.09 13.50 10.27
CA LYS A 239 -17.47 13.97 10.45
C LYS A 239 -18.13 13.32 11.66
N ASP A 240 -17.81 12.06 11.92
CA ASP A 240 -18.42 11.27 12.98
C ASP A 240 -17.67 11.38 14.32
N VAL A 241 -16.46 11.97 14.33
CA VAL A 241 -15.64 12.18 15.54
C VAL A 241 -16.41 12.83 16.71
N PRO A 242 -17.21 13.91 16.54
CA PRO A 242 -17.92 14.51 17.66
C PRO A 242 -18.87 13.53 18.35
N TYR A 243 -19.54 12.68 17.57
CA TYR A 243 -20.43 11.64 18.07
C TYR A 243 -19.64 10.48 18.69
N LEU A 244 -18.66 9.94 17.96
CA LEU A 244 -17.85 8.81 18.39
C LEU A 244 -17.06 9.12 19.67
N ALA A 245 -16.50 10.32 19.80
CA ALA A 245 -15.72 10.69 20.98
C ALA A 245 -16.53 10.80 22.27
N GLN A 246 -17.83 11.06 22.17
CA GLN A 246 -18.74 11.17 23.32
C GLN A 246 -19.36 9.83 23.70
N ASN A 247 -19.63 8.96 22.72
CA ASN A 247 -20.45 7.77 22.92
C ASN A 247 -19.67 6.45 22.86
N TRP A 248 -18.46 6.47 22.30
CA TRP A 248 -17.68 5.27 22.04
C TRP A 248 -16.23 5.39 22.53
N PRO A 249 -15.63 4.28 23.05
CA PRO A 249 -14.20 4.22 23.29
C PRO A 249 -13.38 4.49 22.01
N ALA A 250 -12.17 5.04 22.16
CA ALA A 250 -11.29 5.42 21.04
C ALA A 250 -10.79 4.25 20.15
N VAL A 251 -11.21 3.01 20.46
CA VAL A 251 -10.97 1.83 19.65
C VAL A 251 -12.05 1.57 18.61
N PHE A 252 -13.16 2.32 18.62
CA PHE A 252 -14.26 2.15 17.68
C PHE A 252 -14.24 3.21 16.57
N PHE A 253 -14.63 2.79 15.37
CA PHE A 253 -14.63 3.57 14.15
C PHE A 253 -15.98 3.44 13.41
N ASP A 254 -16.33 4.46 12.62
CA ASP A 254 -17.48 4.47 11.70
C ASP A 254 -17.35 3.41 10.59
N ASN A 255 -16.11 3.14 10.18
CA ASN A 255 -15.80 2.11 9.20
C ASN A 255 -14.43 1.48 9.46
N ALA A 256 -14.25 0.22 9.04
CA ALA A 256 -12.99 -0.48 9.26
C ALA A 256 -11.79 0.16 8.51
N ALA A 257 -12.00 0.80 7.37
CA ALA A 257 -10.92 1.43 6.62
C ALA A 257 -10.32 2.66 7.35
N ALA A 258 -11.09 3.35 8.19
CA ALA A 258 -10.61 4.43 9.04
C ALA A 258 -9.69 3.94 10.18
N SER A 259 -9.71 2.64 10.49
CA SER A 259 -8.84 2.02 11.51
C SER A 259 -7.47 1.60 10.98
N VAL A 260 -7.19 1.83 9.69
CA VAL A 260 -5.92 1.48 9.03
C VAL A 260 -5.01 2.72 9.00
N LEU A 261 -3.78 2.59 9.51
CA LEU A 261 -2.82 3.70 9.44
C LEU A 261 -2.40 3.99 7.99
N PRO A 262 -2.07 5.25 7.65
CA PRO A 262 -1.54 5.62 6.34
C PRO A 262 -0.40 4.73 5.84
N VAL A 263 0.59 4.46 6.71
CA VAL A 263 1.73 3.59 6.39
C VAL A 263 1.29 2.15 6.08
N GLN A 264 0.32 1.62 6.84
CA GLN A 264 -0.23 0.28 6.64
C GLN A 264 -0.98 0.20 5.32
N MET A 265 -1.81 1.20 5.01
CA MET A 265 -2.55 1.27 3.75
C MET A 265 -1.60 1.26 2.55
N VAL A 266 -0.56 2.11 2.57
CA VAL A 266 0.36 2.27 1.44
C VAL A 266 1.29 1.07 1.30
N ALA A 267 1.90 0.60 2.39
CA ALA A 267 2.86 -0.51 2.33
C ALA A 267 2.21 -1.82 1.88
N PHE A 268 1.12 -2.21 2.54
CA PHE A 268 0.38 -3.43 2.21
C PHE A 268 -0.37 -3.27 0.88
N GLY A 269 -0.89 -2.07 0.58
CA GLY A 269 -1.57 -1.79 -0.67
C GLY A 269 -0.63 -1.87 -1.88
N ALA A 270 0.61 -1.38 -1.76
CA ALA A 270 1.62 -1.52 -2.81
C ALA A 270 2.01 -2.99 -3.06
N LEU A 271 2.23 -3.77 -1.98
CA LEU A 271 2.49 -5.22 -2.09
C LEU A 271 1.33 -5.96 -2.74
N GLY A 272 0.11 -5.71 -2.28
CA GLY A 272 -1.12 -6.27 -2.86
C GLY A 272 -1.25 -5.92 -4.34
N SER A 273 -1.01 -4.66 -4.70
CA SER A 273 -1.10 -4.19 -6.08
C SER A 273 -0.15 -4.92 -7.03
N VAL A 274 1.11 -5.11 -6.61
CA VAL A 274 2.10 -5.85 -7.41
C VAL A 274 1.71 -7.33 -7.52
N ALA A 275 1.31 -7.95 -6.41
CA ALA A 275 0.87 -9.35 -6.40
C ALA A 275 -0.35 -9.59 -7.30
N GLY A 276 -1.37 -8.73 -7.22
CA GLY A 276 -2.57 -8.78 -8.05
C GLY A 276 -2.27 -8.66 -9.53
N PHE A 277 -1.40 -7.74 -9.90
CA PHE A 277 -0.94 -7.57 -11.28
C PHE A 277 -0.20 -8.81 -11.80
N TRP A 278 0.71 -9.40 -11.01
CA TRP A 278 1.39 -10.63 -11.40
C TRP A 278 0.44 -11.81 -11.56
N MET A 279 -0.54 -11.95 -10.66
CA MET A 279 -1.58 -12.98 -10.77
C MET A 279 -2.38 -12.82 -12.07
N ALA A 280 -2.74 -11.59 -12.44
CA ALA A 280 -3.44 -11.35 -13.70
C ALA A 280 -2.59 -11.75 -14.92
N VAL A 281 -1.30 -11.38 -14.94
CA VAL A 281 -0.38 -11.77 -16.02
C VAL A 281 -0.23 -13.30 -16.11
N ARG A 282 -0.08 -14.00 -14.98
CA ARG A 282 0.01 -15.47 -14.97
C ARG A 282 -1.28 -16.12 -15.43
N TYR A 283 -2.43 -15.58 -15.05
CA TYR A 283 -3.73 -16.08 -15.50
C TYR A 283 -3.88 -15.98 -17.03
N ASP A 284 -3.46 -14.87 -17.65
CA ASP A 284 -3.51 -14.75 -19.13
C ASP A 284 -2.58 -15.75 -19.81
N HIS A 285 -1.41 -15.98 -19.23
CA HIS A 285 -0.46 -16.95 -19.76
C HIS A 285 -1.03 -18.38 -19.69
N TRP A 286 -1.55 -18.78 -18.52
CA TRP A 286 -2.20 -20.07 -18.30
C TRP A 286 -3.35 -20.29 -19.30
N ARG A 287 -4.25 -19.30 -19.43
CA ARG A 287 -5.40 -19.37 -20.36
C ARG A 287 -4.99 -19.57 -21.81
N LYS A 288 -3.88 -18.95 -22.25
CA LYS A 288 -3.42 -19.00 -23.65
C LYS A 288 -2.61 -20.25 -24.00
N HIS A 289 -1.88 -20.82 -23.05
CA HIS A 289 -0.87 -21.85 -23.32
C HIS A 289 -1.16 -23.21 -22.67
N GLU A 290 -1.94 -23.25 -21.59
CA GLU A 290 -2.15 -24.47 -20.78
C GLU A 290 -3.60 -24.99 -20.84
N MET A 291 -4.57 -24.19 -21.30
CA MET A 291 -5.98 -24.60 -21.49
C MET A 291 -6.32 -25.05 -22.92
N LYS A 292 -5.32 -25.42 -23.74
CA LYS A 292 -5.58 -26.05 -25.04
C LYS A 292 -5.86 -27.53 -24.87
#